data_AF-A0A1Q7IDM5-F1
#
_entry.id   AF-A0A1Q7IDM5-F1
#
_cell.length_a   1.000
_cell.length_b   1.000
_cell.length_c   1.000
_cell.angle_alpha   90.00
_cell.angle_beta   90.00
_cell.angle_gamma   90.00
#
_symmetry.space_group_name_H-M   'P 1'
#
loop_
_entity.id
_entity.type
_entity.pdbx_description
1 polymer ?
#
loop_
_entity_poly.entity_id
_entity_poly.type
_entity_poly.pdbx_seq_one_letter_code
_entity_poly.pdbx_strand_id
1 'polypeptide(L)'
;MAEEALGIGQRDELLANIRQLSRIVLDRLEQGSKEGTLDQAQIRLLGSIAMKSLGLWQEALNPRPRRGLRKEVRDIEDGISDENAGRSSG
;
A
#
# COMPACT_ATOMS: atom_id res chain seq x y z
N MET A 1 6.82 -24.68 21.66
CA MET A 1 6.88 -25.21 20.28
C MET A 1 5.53 -25.15 19.55
N ALA A 2 4.39 -25.50 20.16
CA ALA A 2 3.08 -25.40 19.48
C ALA A 2 2.59 -23.95 19.26
N GLU A 3 2.82 -23.04 20.19
CA GLU A 3 2.42 -21.63 20.05
C GLU A 3 3.21 -20.87 18.98
N GLU A 4 4.48 -21.24 18.79
CA GLU A 4 5.36 -20.63 17.79
C GLU A 4 4.94 -21.05 16.37
N ALA A 5 4.51 -22.30 16.18
CA ALA A 5 3.95 -22.79 14.92
C ALA A 5 2.59 -22.16 14.58
N LEU A 6 1.74 -21.90 15.59
CA LEU A 6 0.49 -21.14 15.45
C LEU A 6 0.74 -19.68 15.04
N GLY A 7 1.74 -19.02 15.65
CA GLY A 7 2.14 -17.67 15.29
C GLY A 7 2.73 -17.57 13.87
N ILE A 8 3.45 -18.60 13.42
CA ILE A 8 3.95 -18.69 12.03
C ILE A 8 2.78 -18.83 11.04
N GLY A 9 1.82 -19.73 11.30
CA GLY A 9 0.65 -19.92 10.43
C GLY A 9 -0.22 -18.66 10.29
N GLN A 10 -0.47 -17.96 11.40
CA GLN A 10 -1.22 -16.69 11.38
C GLN A 10 -0.48 -15.58 10.63
N ARG A 11 0.85 -15.54 10.75
CA ARG A 11 1.69 -14.58 10.01
C ARG A 11 1.67 -14.86 8.51
N ASP A 12 1.77 -16.12 8.11
CA ASP A 12 1.74 -16.51 6.70
C ASP A 12 0.37 -16.24 6.06
N GLU A 13 -0.72 -16.48 6.80
CA GLU A 13 -2.08 -16.12 6.38
C GLU A 13 -2.26 -14.60 6.25
N LEU A 14 -1.76 -13.82 7.22
CA LEU A 14 -1.76 -12.37 7.15
C LEU A 14 -0.96 -11.85 5.94
N LEU A 15 0.21 -12.42 5.67
CA LEU A 15 1.03 -12.08 4.50
C LEU A 15 0.31 -12.42 3.18
N ALA A 16 -0.36 -13.57 3.11
CA ALA A 16 -1.17 -13.97 1.96
C ALA A 16 -2.33 -12.98 1.73
N ASN A 17 -3.03 -12.60 2.80
CA ASN A 17 -4.12 -11.63 2.74
C ASN A 17 -3.66 -10.25 2.27
N ILE A 18 -2.55 -9.73 2.82
CA ILE A 18 -1.97 -8.45 2.40
C ILE A 18 -1.55 -8.50 0.93
N ARG A 19 -0.93 -9.60 0.49
CA ARG A 19 -0.53 -9.79 -0.92
C ARG A 19 -1.75 -9.79 -1.84
N GLN A 20 -2.80 -10.51 -1.48
CA GLN A 20 -4.04 -10.58 -2.26
C GLN A 20 -4.72 -9.22 -2.36
N LEU A 21 -4.88 -8.51 -1.25
CA LEU A 21 -5.45 -7.16 -1.22
C LEU A 21 -4.65 -6.17 -2.05
N SER A 22 -3.31 -6.18 -1.91
CA SER A 22 -2.42 -5.30 -2.69
C SER A 22 -2.59 -5.53 -4.19
N ARG A 23 -2.69 -6.80 -4.62
CA ARG A 23 -2.92 -7.14 -6.02
C ARG A 23 -4.27 -6.65 -6.53
N ILE A 24 -5.36 -6.87 -5.79
CA ILE A 24 -6.69 -6.39 -6.17
C ILE A 24 -6.72 -4.86 -6.33
N VAL A 25 -6.07 -4.14 -5.41
CA VAL A 25 -6.04 -2.68 -5.44
C VAL A 25 -5.21 -2.16 -6.63
N LEU A 26 -4.05 -2.77 -6.90
CA LEU A 26 -3.22 -2.41 -8.04
C LEU A 26 -3.90 -2.73 -9.38
N ASP A 27 -4.54 -3.90 -9.49
CA ASP A 27 -5.28 -4.30 -10.70
C ASP A 27 -6.43 -3.30 -10.96
N ARG A 28 -7.16 -2.88 -9.91
CA ARG A 28 -8.21 -1.85 -10.03
C ARG A 28 -7.66 -0.48 -10.42
N LEU A 29 -6.51 -0.08 -9.87
CA LEU A 29 -5.85 1.17 -10.25
C LEU A 29 -5.43 1.16 -11.72
N GLU A 30 -4.78 0.07 -12.16
CA GLU A 30 -4.32 -0.09 -13.54
C GLU A 30 -5.49 -0.08 -14.52
N GLN A 31 -6.49 -0.93 -14.28
CA GLN A 31 -7.65 -1.06 -15.15
C GLN A 31 -8.45 0.25 -15.18
N GLY A 32 -8.72 0.82 -14.01
CA GLY A 32 -9.51 2.05 -13.90
C GLY A 32 -8.81 3.29 -14.46
N SER A 33 -7.48 3.35 -14.39
CA SER A 33 -6.69 4.40 -15.05
C SER A 33 -6.69 4.24 -16.57
N LYS A 34 -6.62 3.01 -17.09
CA LYS A 34 -6.66 2.73 -18.54
C LYS A 34 -8.03 3.03 -19.15
N GLU A 35 -9.10 2.65 -18.44
CA GLU A 35 -10.48 2.80 -18.91
C GLU A 35 -11.04 4.21 -18.64
N GLY A 36 -10.34 5.04 -17.86
CA GLY A 36 -10.82 6.36 -17.44
C GLY A 36 -12.05 6.30 -16.52
N THR A 37 -12.26 5.16 -15.85
CA THR A 37 -13.43 4.89 -15.00
C THR A 37 -13.22 5.32 -13.55
N LEU A 38 -12.00 5.69 -13.18
CA LEU A 38 -11.67 6.22 -11.86
C LEU A 38 -11.54 7.73 -11.88
N ASP A 39 -12.22 8.39 -10.93
CA ASP A 39 -11.96 9.79 -10.63
C ASP A 39 -10.69 9.99 -9.77
N GLN A 40 -10.26 11.24 -9.63
CA GLN A 40 -9.05 11.58 -8.90
C GLN A 40 -9.10 11.23 -7.40
N ALA A 41 -10.28 11.25 -6.79
CA ALA A 41 -10.45 10.88 -5.39
C ALA A 41 -10.31 9.37 -5.22
N GLN A 42 -10.87 8.59 -6.14
CA GLN A 42 -10.76 7.13 -6.17
C GLN A 42 -9.32 6.67 -6.43
N ILE A 43 -8.60 7.32 -7.35
CA ILE A 43 -7.17 7.05 -7.61
C ILE A 43 -6.35 7.28 -6.34
N ARG A 44 -6.54 8.43 -5.65
CA ARG A 44 -5.83 8.74 -4.41
C ARG A 44 -6.14 7.75 -3.28
N LEU A 45 -7.41 7.38 -3.12
CA LEU A 45 -7.83 6.42 -2.10
C LEU A 45 -7.18 5.05 -2.33
N LEU A 46 -7.32 4.51 -3.55
CA LEU A 46 -6.74 3.22 -3.89
C LEU A 46 -5.21 3.26 -3.80
N GLY A 47 -4.58 4.36 -4.21
CA GLY A 47 -3.14 4.58 -4.06
C GLY A 47 -2.68 4.54 -2.60
N SER A 48 -3.39 5.23 -1.69
CA SER A 48 -3.08 5.20 -0.24
C SER A 48 -3.25 3.80 0.35
N ILE A 49 -4.29 3.06 -0.07
CA ILE A 49 -4.50 1.67 0.37
C ILE A 49 -3.36 0.76 -0.10
N ALA A 50 -2.92 0.90 -1.36
CA ALA A 50 -1.80 0.13 -1.90
C ALA A 50 -0.51 0.40 -1.12
N MET A 51 -0.19 1.67 -0.87
CA MET A 51 1.00 2.08 -0.12
C MET A 51 0.99 1.56 1.32
N LYS A 52 -0.14 1.67 2.02
CA LYS A 52 -0.30 1.14 3.39
C LYS A 52 -0.16 -0.38 3.42
N SER A 53 -0.76 -1.07 2.46
CA SER A 53 -0.67 -2.53 2.36
C SER A 53 0.76 -3.00 2.11
N LEU A 54 1.50 -2.29 1.25
CA LEU A 54 2.92 -2.55 1.01
C LEU A 54 3.76 -2.33 2.29
N GLY A 55 3.50 -1.26 3.02
CA GLY A 55 4.19 -0.98 4.30
C GLY A 55 3.93 -2.05 5.36
N LEU A 56 2.70 -2.55 5.47
CA LEU A 56 2.35 -3.66 6.36
C LEU A 56 3.00 -4.97 5.93
N TRP A 57 3.09 -5.24 4.63
CA TRP A 57 3.79 -6.41 4.10
C TRP A 57 5.28 -6.37 4.46
N GLN A 58 5.93 -5.23 4.27
CA GLN A 58 7.34 -5.03 4.64
C GLN A 58 7.58 -5.18 6.14
N GLU A 59 6.67 -4.68 6.99
CA GLU A 59 6.72 -4.89 8.45
C GLU A 59 6.60 -6.36 8.82
N ALA A 60 5.63 -7.06 8.22
CA ALA A 60 5.41 -8.47 8.48
C ALA A 60 6.62 -9.31 8.03
N LEU A 61 7.29 -8.95 6.92
CA LEU A 61 8.51 -9.60 6.45
C LEU A 61 9.74 -9.30 7.33
N ASN A 62 9.83 -8.11 7.93
CA ASN A 62 10.99 -7.70 8.73
C ASN A 62 10.55 -7.00 10.03
N PRO A 63 10.28 -7.76 11.12
CA PRO A 63 9.73 -7.23 12.38
C PRO A 63 10.71 -6.34 13.20
N ARG A 64 11.76 -5.77 12.58
CA ARG A 64 12.71 -4.89 13.28
C ARG A 64 12.04 -3.57 13.72
N PRO A 65 12.45 -3.00 14.87
CA PRO A 65 11.83 -1.80 15.43
C PRO A 65 12.05 -0.59 14.51
N ARG A 66 10.94 0.03 14.07
CA ARG A 66 10.89 1.14 13.12
C ARG A 66 11.62 2.39 13.63
N ARG A 67 12.57 2.91 12.85
CA ARG A 67 12.89 4.36 12.82
C ARG A 67 12.74 5.03 11.44
N GLY A 68 12.65 4.29 10.32
CA GLY A 68 12.70 4.90 8.97
C GLY A 68 11.39 4.90 8.17
N LEU A 69 10.61 3.82 8.21
CA LEU A 69 9.57 3.57 7.18
C LEU A 69 8.39 4.56 7.21
N ARG A 70 8.00 5.06 8.39
CA ARG A 70 6.93 6.08 8.48
C ARG A 70 7.33 7.43 7.87
N LYS A 71 8.63 7.71 7.80
CA LYS A 71 9.16 8.92 7.18
C LYS A 71 9.11 8.77 5.65
N GLU A 72 9.59 7.65 5.14
CA GLU A 72 9.59 7.34 3.69
C GLU A 72 8.18 7.30 3.09
N VAL A 73 7.21 6.68 3.77
CA VAL A 73 5.81 6.68 3.29
C VAL A 73 5.22 8.08 3.31
N ARG A 74 5.54 8.90 4.32
CA ARG A 74 5.10 10.29 4.39
C ARG A 74 5.73 11.14 3.27
N ASP A 75 7.03 10.99 3.04
CA ASP A 75 7.74 11.71 1.99
C ASP A 75 7.18 11.35 0.59
N ILE A 76 6.75 10.11 0.39
CA ILE A 76 6.07 9.68 -0.85
C ILE A 76 4.63 10.22 -0.93
N GLU A 77 3.86 10.19 0.16
CA GLU A 77 2.51 10.77 0.22
C GLU A 77 2.52 12.30 -0.03
N ASP A 78 3.52 13.00 0.49
CA ASP A 78 3.72 14.43 0.31
C ASP A 78 4.14 14.74 -1.15
N GLY A 79 5.02 13.93 -1.75
CA GLY A 79 5.43 14.06 -3.15
C GLY A 79 4.28 13.84 -4.16
N ILE A 80 3.39 12.88 -3.90
CA ILE A 80 2.20 12.62 -4.74
C ILE A 80 1.18 13.78 -4.64
N SER A 81 1.18 14.50 -3.51
CA SER A 81 0.30 15.66 -3.30
C SER A 81 0.78 16.88 -4.07
N ASP A 82 2.10 17.13 -4.13
CA ASP A 82 2.70 18.24 -4.87
C ASP A 82 2.64 18.06 -6.40
N GLU A 83 2.83 16.84 -6.92
CA GLU A 83 2.78 16.57 -8.36
C GLU A 83 1.40 16.85 -8.98
N ASN A 84 0.34 16.77 -8.15
CA ASN A 84 -1.03 17.07 -8.54
C ASN A 84 -1.38 18.56 -8.51
N ALA A 85 -0.65 19.38 -7.77
CA ALA A 85 -0.88 20.83 -7.68
C ALA A 85 -0.30 21.57 -8.91
N GLY A 86 0.76 21.03 -9.52
CA GLY A 86 1.44 21.65 -10.66
C GLY A 86 0.79 21.43 -12.04
N ARG A 87 -0.17 20.50 -12.17
CA ARG A 87 -0.81 20.16 -13.47
C ARG A 87 -2.13 20.88 -13.75
N SER A 88 -2.63 21.71 -12.84
CA SER A 88 -3.89 22.47 -13.00
C SER A 88 -3.70 23.90 -13.53
N SER A 89 -2.52 24.24 -14.05
CA SER A 89 -2.24 25.53 -14.68
C SER A 89 -1.60 25.31 -16.04
N GLY A 90 -2.43 25.12 -17.05
CA GLY A 90 -2.07 24.99 -18.46
C GLY A 90 -3.31 25.08 -19.31
#